data_AF-A0AAD4KJT2-F1
#
_entry.id   AF-A0AAD4KJT2-F1
#
_cell.length_a   1.000
_cell.length_b   1.000
_cell.length_c   1.000
_cell.angle_alpha   90.00
_cell.angle_beta   90.00
_cell.angle_gamma   90.00
#
_symmetry.space_group_name_H-M   'P 1'
#
loop_
_entity.id
_entity.type
_entity.pdbx_description
1 polymer ?
#
loop_
_entity_poly.entity_id
_entity_poly.type
_entity_poly.pdbx_seq_one_letter_code
_entity_poly.pdbx_strand_id
1 'polypeptide(L)'
;MDDSNIYSNPNVLDHASLLVKRDVSRPVDDPAALILESWSQGLMTGALVIMAAITYVNMRSGVFLHKMILLELILAMPHGTFIFAPEPVYGWYLASTAIGLIISWSLHNVIAWMKNRAFMARWLSLVYIGTVVIVQPYWAVEIFANYAYFNNIDAAFYEKTRPLEALFRDPWWIFTTCNLFWVVKTHYNFGIIELVRESPRFGLMLASMGLSIVFLILDILSVTGRLRVTTTMGINPFWKLCFVFKCLCDTVILDDFKTALDKLSARWLLRRGMHPLG
;
A
#
# COMPACT_ATOMS: atom_id res chain seq x y z
N MET A 1 -20.47 37.05 56.71
CA MET A 1 -21.21 35.82 57.03
C MET A 1 -22.42 35.80 56.11
N ASP A 2 -22.45 35.24 54.91
CA ASP A 2 -21.53 34.46 54.07
C ASP A 2 -22.08 34.68 52.64
N ASP A 3 -21.33 35.30 51.74
CA ASP A 3 -20.56 34.68 50.67
C ASP A 3 -21.10 33.32 50.16
N SER A 4 -21.83 33.33 49.04
CA SER A 4 -21.29 32.89 47.73
C SER A 4 -22.41 32.56 46.72
N ASN A 5 -22.58 33.46 45.76
CA ASN A 5 -23.10 33.16 44.44
C ASN A 5 -22.20 32.12 43.78
N ILE A 6 -22.70 30.92 43.50
CA ILE A 6 -22.12 30.03 42.50
C ILE A 6 -23.19 29.73 41.47
N TYR A 7 -23.08 30.46 40.37
CA TYR A 7 -23.66 30.13 39.08
C TYR A 7 -23.27 28.69 38.72
N SER A 8 -24.21 27.76 38.82
CA SER A 8 -24.13 26.47 38.15
C SER A 8 -24.26 26.71 36.64
N ASN A 9 -23.12 26.96 36.02
CA ASN A 9 -22.98 27.08 34.58
C ASN A 9 -23.38 25.74 33.91
N PRO A 10 -24.45 25.67 33.10
CA PRO A 10 -24.86 24.43 32.44
C PRO A 10 -23.84 23.94 31.40
N ASN A 11 -22.87 24.79 31.03
CA ASN A 11 -22.00 24.56 29.88
C ASN A 11 -20.78 23.66 30.15
N VAL A 12 -20.63 23.09 31.35
CA VAL A 12 -19.48 22.22 31.67
C VAL A 12 -19.81 20.73 31.51
N LEU A 13 -21.10 20.35 31.56
CA LEU A 13 -21.53 18.96 31.36
C LEU A 13 -21.80 18.60 29.88
N ASP A 14 -21.90 19.59 28.99
CA ASP A 14 -22.20 19.36 27.57
C ASP A 14 -20.97 19.18 26.65
N HIS A 15 -19.75 19.37 27.18
CA HIS A 15 -18.53 19.04 26.43
C HIS A 15 -18.08 17.59 26.59
N ALA A 16 -18.65 16.85 27.55
CA ALA A 16 -18.39 15.41 27.72
C ALA A 16 -19.32 14.52 26.87
N SER A 17 -20.43 15.07 26.36
CA SER A 17 -21.48 14.36 25.63
C SER A 17 -21.40 14.50 24.10
N LEU A 18 -20.47 15.31 23.58
CA LEU A 18 -20.16 15.42 22.15
C LEU A 18 -18.99 14.53 21.71
N LEU A 19 -18.59 13.56 22.54
CA LEU A 19 -17.97 12.34 22.02
C LEU A 19 -19.06 11.60 21.25
N VAL A 20 -19.19 11.93 19.96
CA VAL A 20 -19.81 11.05 18.96
C VAL A 20 -19.40 9.64 19.35
N LYS A 21 -20.36 8.84 19.80
CA LYS A 21 -20.17 7.42 20.09
C LYS A 21 -19.65 6.83 18.78
N ARG A 22 -18.33 6.71 18.67
CA ARG A 22 -17.66 6.20 17.48
C ARG A 22 -18.00 4.73 17.43
N ASP A 23 -18.91 4.39 16.53
CA ASP A 23 -19.22 3.00 16.29
C ASP A 23 -18.11 2.42 15.42
N VAL A 24 -17.17 1.74 16.09
CA VAL A 24 -16.05 1.03 15.45
C VAL A 24 -16.48 -0.34 14.96
N SER A 25 -17.76 -0.69 15.15
CA SER A 25 -18.32 -1.92 14.62
C SER A 25 -18.41 -1.90 13.10
N ARG A 26 -18.66 -3.07 12.54
CA ARG A 26 -19.08 -3.20 11.14
C ARG A 26 -20.16 -2.14 10.83
N PRO A 27 -20.04 -1.36 9.72
CA PRO A 27 -20.92 -0.21 9.45
C PRO A 27 -22.32 -0.64 8.99
N VAL A 28 -23.06 -1.39 9.81
CA VAL A 28 -24.40 -1.92 9.48
C VAL A 28 -25.43 -0.78 9.44
N ASP A 29 -25.22 0.26 10.23
CA ASP A 29 -26.11 1.42 10.36
C ASP A 29 -25.91 2.49 9.27
N ASP A 30 -24.83 2.40 8.49
CA ASP A 30 -24.58 3.25 7.32
C ASP A 30 -24.45 2.37 6.05
N PRO A 31 -25.57 2.18 5.30
CA PRO A 31 -25.57 1.36 4.10
C PRO A 31 -24.57 1.82 3.04
N ALA A 32 -24.33 3.13 2.92
CA ALA A 32 -23.38 3.65 1.93
C ALA A 32 -21.94 3.29 2.31
N ALA A 33 -21.59 3.42 3.59
CA ALA A 33 -20.29 3.00 4.12
C ALA A 33 -20.09 1.48 4.00
N LEU A 34 -21.11 0.68 4.30
CA LEU A 34 -21.06 -0.78 4.13
C LEU A 34 -20.84 -1.20 2.69
N ILE A 35 -21.56 -0.58 1.74
CA ILE A 35 -21.41 -0.88 0.31
C ILE A 35 -20.01 -0.50 -0.17
N LEU A 36 -19.52 0.69 0.18
CA LEU A 36 -18.20 1.15 -0.23
C LEU A 36 -17.08 0.25 0.33
N GLU A 37 -17.17 -0.10 1.61
CA GLU A 37 -16.21 -0.98 2.25
C GLU A 37 -16.26 -2.38 1.62
N SER A 38 -17.45 -2.96 1.46
CA SER A 38 -17.63 -4.28 0.84
C SER A 38 -17.14 -4.32 -0.61
N TRP A 39 -17.45 -3.30 -1.40
CA TRP A 39 -16.99 -3.18 -2.79
C TRP A 39 -15.46 -3.10 -2.87
N SER A 40 -14.86 -2.23 -2.07
CA SER A 40 -13.40 -2.03 -2.11
C SER A 40 -12.63 -3.24 -1.60
N GLN A 41 -13.17 -3.96 -0.61
CA GLN A 41 -12.63 -5.24 -0.13
C GLN A 41 -12.73 -6.35 -1.17
N GLY A 42 -13.88 -6.46 -1.84
CA GLY A 42 -14.10 -7.40 -2.95
C GLY A 42 -13.18 -7.13 -4.13
N LEU A 43 -13.01 -5.86 -4.51
CA LEU A 43 -12.08 -5.44 -5.57
C LEU A 43 -10.63 -5.82 -5.22
N MET A 44 -10.18 -5.51 -4.01
CA MET A 44 -8.83 -5.84 -3.56
C MET A 44 -8.60 -7.35 -3.59
N THR A 45 -9.45 -8.13 -2.91
CA THR A 45 -9.31 -9.59 -2.83
C THR A 45 -9.36 -10.23 -4.21
N GLY A 46 -10.35 -9.85 -5.04
CA GLY A 46 -10.52 -10.40 -6.38
C GLY A 46 -9.32 -10.10 -7.28
N ALA A 47 -8.79 -8.88 -7.24
CA ALA A 47 -7.59 -8.52 -7.97
C ALA A 47 -6.36 -9.33 -7.52
N LEU A 48 -6.16 -9.48 -6.21
CA LEU A 48 -5.05 -10.27 -5.66
C LEU A 48 -5.14 -11.75 -6.08
N VAL A 49 -6.34 -12.34 -6.07
CA VAL A 49 -6.56 -13.73 -6.50
C VAL A 49 -6.19 -13.91 -7.97
N ILE A 50 -6.65 -13.02 -8.85
CA ILE A 50 -6.33 -13.07 -10.27
C ILE A 50 -4.81 -12.90 -10.48
N MET A 51 -4.20 -11.92 -9.82
CA MET A 51 -2.75 -11.69 -9.91
C MET A 51 -1.94 -12.87 -9.37
N ALA A 52 -2.41 -13.55 -8.32
CA ALA A 52 -1.75 -14.73 -7.77
C ALA A 52 -1.83 -15.91 -8.74
N ALA A 53 -2.97 -16.11 -9.40
CA ALA A 53 -3.11 -17.13 -10.43
C ALA A 53 -2.16 -16.86 -11.62
N ILE A 54 -2.11 -15.62 -12.11
CA ILE A 54 -1.18 -15.22 -13.19
C ILE A 54 0.27 -15.43 -12.75
N THR A 55 0.63 -14.96 -11.55
CA THR A 55 1.97 -15.11 -10.98
C THR A 55 2.37 -16.57 -10.87
N TYR A 56 1.47 -17.44 -10.42
CA TYR A 56 1.71 -18.87 -10.26
C TYR A 56 1.95 -19.55 -11.61
N VAL A 57 1.09 -19.29 -12.61
CA VAL A 57 1.22 -19.87 -13.95
C VAL A 57 2.50 -19.41 -14.66
N ASN A 58 2.91 -18.16 -14.44
CA ASN A 58 4.12 -17.59 -15.03
C ASN A 58 5.37 -17.78 -14.18
N MET A 59 5.28 -18.50 -13.05
CA MET A 59 6.42 -18.71 -12.16
C MET A 59 7.47 -19.60 -12.81
N ARG A 60 8.72 -19.13 -12.85
CA ARG A 60 9.86 -19.92 -13.32
C ARG A 60 10.57 -20.60 -12.16
N SER A 61 10.93 -21.87 -12.34
CA SER A 61 11.71 -22.60 -11.34
C SER A 61 13.05 -21.91 -11.10
N GLY A 62 13.46 -21.80 -9.83
CA GLY A 62 14.71 -21.15 -9.41
C GLY A 62 14.67 -19.61 -9.28
N VAL A 63 13.60 -18.93 -9.69
CA VAL A 63 13.50 -17.47 -9.54
C VAL A 63 12.82 -17.10 -8.22
N PHE A 64 13.63 -16.67 -7.25
CA PHE A 64 13.14 -16.32 -5.90
C PHE A 64 12.14 -15.15 -5.89
N LEU A 65 12.33 -14.17 -6.77
CA LEU A 65 11.46 -12.99 -6.87
C LEU A 65 9.99 -13.36 -7.13
N HIS A 66 9.73 -14.38 -7.97
CA HIS A 66 8.38 -14.80 -8.31
C HIS A 66 7.66 -15.41 -7.10
N LYS A 67 8.40 -16.17 -6.28
CA LYS A 67 7.90 -16.77 -5.04
C LYS A 67 7.56 -15.71 -4.01
N MET A 68 8.37 -14.66 -3.90
CA MET A 68 8.08 -13.53 -3.00
C MET A 68 6.83 -12.76 -3.43
N ILE A 69 6.68 -12.48 -4.72
CA ILE A 69 5.48 -11.80 -5.24
C ILE A 69 4.23 -12.65 -4.96
N LEU A 70 4.30 -13.96 -5.18
CA LEU A 70 3.18 -14.85 -4.84
C LEU A 70 2.85 -14.82 -3.35
N LEU A 71 3.87 -14.85 -2.49
CA LEU A 71 3.70 -14.80 -1.04
C LEU A 71 3.09 -13.47 -0.57
N GLU A 72 3.53 -12.34 -1.14
CA GLU A 72 2.95 -11.00 -0.89
C GLU A 72 1.45 -10.99 -1.15
N LEU A 73 1.04 -11.51 -2.31
CA LEU A 73 -0.37 -11.58 -2.70
C LEU A 73 -1.17 -12.45 -1.73
N ILE A 74 -0.68 -13.65 -1.40
CA ILE A 74 -1.37 -14.59 -0.51
C ILE A 74 -1.52 -14.03 0.90
N LEU A 75 -0.49 -13.35 1.43
CA LEU A 75 -0.53 -12.77 2.78
C LEU A 75 -1.55 -11.64 2.92
N ALA A 76 -1.82 -10.88 1.86
CA ALA A 76 -2.77 -9.78 1.89
C ALA A 76 -4.23 -10.21 1.67
N MET A 77 -4.48 -11.33 0.97
CA MET A 77 -5.84 -11.78 0.63
C MET A 77 -6.79 -11.90 1.84
N PRO A 78 -6.40 -12.50 2.99
CA PRO A 78 -7.31 -12.68 4.12
C PRO A 78 -7.82 -11.36 4.72
N HIS A 79 -7.05 -10.27 4.60
CA HIS A 79 -7.52 -8.97 5.09
C HIS A 79 -8.67 -8.41 4.23
N GLY A 80 -8.80 -8.91 3.01
CA GLY A 80 -9.90 -8.59 2.12
C GLY A 80 -11.26 -9.14 2.53
N THR A 81 -11.33 -10.04 3.51
CA THR A 81 -12.55 -10.78 3.85
C THR A 81 -13.15 -10.38 5.20
N PHE A 82 -12.55 -9.44 5.94
CA PHE A 82 -13.02 -9.13 7.30
C PHE A 82 -14.45 -8.58 7.36
N ILE A 83 -14.91 -7.94 6.29
CA ILE A 83 -16.25 -7.33 6.23
C ILE A 83 -17.40 -8.36 6.33
N PHE A 84 -17.10 -9.64 6.09
CA PHE A 84 -18.05 -10.73 6.23
C PHE A 84 -18.25 -11.17 7.68
N ALA A 85 -17.33 -10.87 8.59
CA ALA A 85 -17.44 -11.24 10.00
C ALA A 85 -18.44 -10.31 10.72
N PRO A 86 -19.50 -10.84 11.35
CA PRO A 86 -20.34 -10.06 12.24
C PRO A 86 -19.66 -9.82 13.60
N GLU A 87 -20.16 -8.83 14.34
CA GLU A 87 -19.82 -8.69 15.76
C GLU A 87 -20.21 -9.95 16.56
N PRO A 88 -19.42 -10.37 17.57
CA PRO A 88 -18.23 -9.72 18.13
C PRO A 88 -16.89 -10.12 17.48
N VAL A 89 -16.92 -10.93 16.42
CA VAL A 89 -15.70 -11.50 15.80
C VAL A 89 -15.01 -10.51 14.85
N TYR A 90 -15.75 -9.49 14.40
CA TYR A 90 -15.30 -8.47 13.45
C TYR A 90 -13.93 -7.86 13.83
N GLY A 91 -13.81 -7.28 15.03
CA GLY A 91 -12.57 -6.61 15.46
C GLY A 91 -11.37 -7.54 15.56
N TRP A 92 -11.56 -8.75 16.11
CA TRP A 92 -10.51 -9.77 16.20
C TRP A 92 -10.04 -10.25 14.83
N TYR A 93 -10.97 -10.53 13.92
CA TYR A 93 -10.65 -11.03 12.60
C TYR A 93 -9.99 -9.96 11.73
N LEU A 94 -10.45 -8.71 11.81
CA LEU A 94 -9.81 -7.57 11.15
C LEU A 94 -8.36 -7.40 11.64
N ALA A 95 -8.14 -7.35 12.95
CA ALA A 95 -6.80 -7.17 13.51
C ALA A 95 -5.86 -8.34 13.18
N SER A 96 -6.35 -9.58 13.26
CA SER A 96 -5.56 -10.77 12.95
C SER A 96 -5.14 -10.82 11.48
N THR A 97 -6.05 -10.48 10.57
CA THR A 97 -5.75 -10.45 9.14
C THR A 97 -4.89 -9.26 8.74
N ALA A 98 -4.94 -8.15 9.49
CA ALA A 98 -4.07 -6.99 9.29
C ALA A 98 -2.59 -7.32 9.47
N ILE A 99 -2.25 -8.30 10.33
CA ILE A 99 -0.88 -8.79 10.47
C ILE A 99 -0.35 -9.30 9.12
N GLY A 100 -1.14 -10.12 8.41
CA GLY A 100 -0.78 -10.62 7.08
C GLY A 100 -0.59 -9.50 6.07
N LEU A 101 -1.48 -8.50 6.09
CA LEU A 101 -1.36 -7.31 5.24
C LEU A 101 -0.08 -6.52 5.51
N ILE A 102 0.30 -6.31 6.76
CA ILE A 102 1.50 -5.58 7.14
C ILE A 102 2.77 -6.34 6.73
N ILE A 103 2.77 -7.67 6.88
CA ILE A 103 3.87 -8.50 6.36
C ILE A 103 3.93 -8.38 4.83
N SER A 104 2.78 -8.36 4.15
CA SER A 104 2.70 -8.15 2.71
C SER A 104 3.27 -6.78 2.30
N TRP A 105 2.94 -5.69 2.99
CA TRP A 105 3.53 -4.37 2.73
C TRP A 105 5.05 -4.33 2.94
N SER A 106 5.54 -5.01 3.99
CA SER A 106 6.99 -5.14 4.21
C SER A 106 7.65 -5.92 3.08
N LEU A 107 7.02 -7.01 2.64
CA LEU A 107 7.50 -7.84 1.53
C LEU A 107 7.48 -7.08 0.20
N HIS A 108 6.46 -6.27 -0.06
CA HIS A 108 6.39 -5.37 -1.21
C HIS A 108 7.62 -4.45 -1.29
N ASN A 109 8.01 -3.85 -0.18
CA ASN A 109 9.19 -2.98 -0.12
C ASN A 109 10.49 -3.74 -0.41
N VAL A 110 10.58 -5.01 0.02
CA VAL A 110 11.71 -5.91 -0.31
C VAL A 110 11.71 -6.30 -1.78
N ILE A 111 10.54 -6.58 -2.37
CA ILE A 111 10.38 -6.89 -3.79
C ILE A 111 10.80 -5.69 -4.65
N ALA A 112 10.33 -4.49 -4.30
CA ALA A 112 10.72 -3.23 -4.93
C ALA A 112 12.24 -3.01 -4.85
N TRP A 113 12.86 -3.25 -3.69
CA TRP A 113 14.31 -3.23 -3.53
C TRP A 113 15.00 -4.23 -4.46
N MET A 114 14.55 -5.49 -4.49
CA MET A 114 15.15 -6.52 -5.33
C MET A 114 15.12 -6.18 -6.82
N LYS A 115 14.06 -5.51 -7.26
CA LYS A 115 13.89 -5.04 -8.64
C LYS A 115 14.80 -3.85 -8.95
N ASN A 116 14.90 -2.91 -8.00
CA ASN A 116 15.66 -1.69 -8.18
C ASN A 116 17.17 -1.85 -7.89
N ARG A 117 17.59 -2.91 -7.18
CA ARG A 117 18.97 -3.08 -6.69
C ARG A 117 20.02 -3.06 -7.80
N ALA A 118 19.67 -3.52 -9.00
CA ALA A 118 20.59 -3.56 -10.14
C ALA A 118 20.93 -2.15 -10.67
N PHE A 119 20.07 -1.17 -10.38
CA PHE A 119 20.21 0.22 -10.83
C PHE A 119 20.74 1.16 -9.73
N MET A 120 21.05 0.64 -8.55
CA MET A 120 21.48 1.43 -7.40
C MET A 120 22.95 1.18 -7.03
N ALA A 121 23.63 2.22 -6.53
CA ALA A 121 24.92 2.05 -5.89
C ALA A 121 24.80 1.18 -4.62
N ARG A 122 25.88 0.45 -4.27
CA ARG A 122 25.88 -0.50 -3.14
C ARG A 122 25.49 0.16 -1.81
N TRP A 123 25.95 1.37 -1.54
CA TRP A 123 25.61 2.11 -0.32
C TRP A 123 24.12 2.46 -0.26
N LEU A 124 23.53 2.92 -1.38
CA LEU A 124 22.11 3.30 -1.45
C LEU A 124 21.21 2.09 -1.28
N SER A 125 21.61 0.95 -1.87
CA SER A 125 20.94 -0.33 -1.68
C SER A 125 20.93 -0.79 -0.21
N LEU A 126 22.04 -0.60 0.52
CA LEU A 126 22.12 -0.90 1.95
C LEU A 126 21.25 0.04 2.80
N VAL A 127 21.23 1.33 2.49
CA VAL A 127 20.35 2.30 3.17
C VAL A 127 18.88 1.97 2.93
N TYR A 128 18.51 1.62 1.70
CA TYR A 128 17.15 1.21 1.35
C TYR A 128 16.70 0.05 2.24
N ILE A 129 17.42 -1.08 2.22
CA ILE A 129 16.97 -2.25 2.98
C ILE A 129 17.14 -2.05 4.49
N GLY A 130 18.16 -1.33 4.94
CA GLY A 130 18.39 -1.02 6.35
C GLY A 130 17.23 -0.22 6.94
N THR A 131 16.70 0.75 6.21
CA THR A 131 15.53 1.53 6.65
C THR A 131 14.25 0.69 6.67
N VAL A 132 14.04 -0.27 5.74
CA VAL A 132 12.92 -1.24 5.80
C VAL A 132 12.97 -2.11 7.06
N VAL A 133 14.16 -2.45 7.54
CA VAL A 133 14.33 -3.22 8.80
C VAL A 133 14.05 -2.33 10.02
N ILE A 134 14.53 -1.09 10.01
CA ILE A 134 14.36 -0.14 11.14
C ILE A 134 12.89 0.19 11.39
N VAL A 135 12.01 0.09 10.38
CA VAL A 135 10.58 0.39 10.55
C VAL A 135 9.76 -0.75 11.18
N GLN A 136 10.31 -1.96 11.29
CA GLN A 136 9.56 -3.12 11.83
C GLN A 136 8.99 -2.90 13.26
N PRO A 137 9.69 -2.24 14.20
CA PRO A 137 9.12 -1.92 15.51
C PRO A 137 7.89 -1.02 15.46
N TYR A 138 7.83 -0.07 14.52
CA TYR A 138 6.64 0.76 14.32
C TYR A 138 5.44 -0.11 13.94
N TRP A 139 5.63 -1.07 13.03
CA TRP A 139 4.57 -1.98 12.61
C TRP A 139 4.06 -2.90 13.72
N ALA A 140 4.94 -3.32 14.63
CA ALA A 140 4.51 -4.07 15.81
C ALA A 140 3.60 -3.24 16.73
N VAL A 141 3.93 -1.96 16.93
CA VAL A 141 3.10 -1.02 17.70
C VAL A 141 1.77 -0.76 17.00
N GLU A 142 1.78 -0.61 15.67
CA GLU A 142 0.58 -0.36 14.88
C GLU A 142 -0.39 -1.56 14.88
N ILE A 143 0.12 -2.80 14.87
CA ILE A 143 -0.70 -4.01 15.02
C ILE A 143 -1.44 -4.00 16.36
N PHE A 144 -0.73 -3.65 17.44
CA PHE A 144 -1.35 -3.53 18.76
C PHE A 144 -2.38 -2.40 18.80
N ALA A 145 -2.04 -1.24 18.23
CA ALA A 145 -2.95 -0.09 18.14
C ALA A 145 -4.23 -0.43 17.38
N ASN A 146 -4.10 -1.14 16.25
CA ASN A 146 -5.23 -1.62 15.45
C ASN A 146 -6.13 -2.56 16.27
N TYR A 147 -5.53 -3.55 16.93
CA TYR A 147 -6.26 -4.46 17.80
C TYR A 147 -6.99 -3.71 18.93
N ALA A 148 -6.32 -2.78 19.62
CA ALA A 148 -6.89 -2.00 20.70
C ALA A 148 -8.04 -1.08 20.23
N TYR A 149 -7.92 -0.52 19.03
CA TYR A 149 -8.93 0.34 18.40
C TYR A 149 -10.20 -0.45 18.06
N PHE A 150 -10.07 -1.55 17.31
CA PHE A 150 -11.22 -2.33 16.85
C PHE A 150 -11.87 -3.21 17.93
N ASN A 151 -11.26 -3.34 19.12
CA ASN A 151 -11.84 -4.02 20.28
C ASN A 151 -12.29 -3.06 21.39
N ASN A 152 -12.41 -1.76 21.10
CA ASN A 152 -12.86 -0.73 22.07
C ASN A 152 -12.02 -0.66 23.37
N ILE A 153 -10.71 -0.92 23.28
CA ILE A 153 -9.79 -0.85 24.43
C ILE A 153 -9.19 0.56 24.55
N ASP A 154 -8.60 1.08 23.47
CA ASP A 154 -8.02 2.43 23.43
C ASP A 154 -8.06 3.01 22.01
N ALA A 155 -8.92 4.02 21.82
CA ALA A 155 -9.09 4.68 20.53
C ALA A 155 -8.05 5.80 20.28
N ALA A 156 -7.55 6.43 21.34
CA ALA A 156 -6.71 7.63 21.23
C ALA A 156 -5.30 7.29 20.72
N PHE A 157 -4.84 6.07 20.99
CA PHE A 157 -3.53 5.61 20.55
C PHE A 157 -3.47 5.45 19.02
N TYR A 158 -4.42 4.73 18.43
CA TYR A 158 -4.48 4.50 16.98
C TYR A 158 -4.70 5.79 16.17
N GLU A 159 -5.56 6.70 16.65
CA GLU A 159 -5.80 7.98 15.96
C GLU A 159 -4.55 8.88 15.88
N LYS A 160 -3.64 8.75 16.85
CA LYS A 160 -2.36 9.49 16.85
C LYS A 160 -1.31 8.84 15.95
N THR A 161 -1.28 7.52 15.84
CA THR A 161 -0.29 6.81 15.01
C THR A 161 -0.68 6.75 13.55
N ARG A 162 -1.99 6.71 13.23
CA ARG A 162 -2.51 6.56 11.85
C ARG A 162 -1.95 7.56 10.83
N PRO A 163 -1.76 8.86 11.11
CA PRO A 163 -1.14 9.78 10.15
C PRO A 163 0.32 9.45 9.81
N LEU A 164 1.02 8.74 10.69
CA LEU A 164 2.40 8.29 10.48
C LEU A 164 2.48 7.03 9.62
N GLU A 165 1.37 6.31 9.43
CA GLU A 165 1.32 5.06 8.65
C GLU A 165 1.91 5.25 7.25
N ALA A 166 1.50 6.30 6.53
CA ALA A 166 2.00 6.58 5.19
C ALA A 166 3.52 6.83 5.17
N LEU A 167 4.07 7.48 6.20
CA LEU A 167 5.51 7.73 6.33
C LEU A 167 6.29 6.43 6.55
N PHE A 168 5.73 5.47 7.27
CA PHE A 168 6.38 4.20 7.59
C PHE A 168 6.07 3.07 6.60
N ARG A 169 5.17 3.32 5.62
CA ARG A 169 4.76 2.38 4.58
C ARG A 169 5.36 2.68 3.22
N ASP A 170 5.33 3.94 2.79
CA ASP A 170 5.42 4.31 1.38
C ASP A 170 6.72 4.98 0.87
N PRO A 171 7.67 5.50 1.68
CA PRO A 171 8.84 6.21 1.13
C PRO A 171 9.68 5.39 0.14
N TRP A 172 9.84 4.09 0.41
CA TRP A 172 10.58 3.16 -0.45
C TRP A 172 9.95 2.98 -1.83
N TRP A 173 8.62 2.95 -1.87
CA TRP A 173 7.88 2.85 -3.11
C TRP A 173 7.97 4.12 -3.96
N ILE A 174 7.84 5.28 -3.31
CA ILE A 174 8.04 6.59 -3.98
C ILE A 174 9.44 6.64 -4.57
N PHE A 175 10.47 6.31 -3.77
CA PHE A 175 11.85 6.29 -4.22
C PHE A 175 12.05 5.33 -5.40
N THR A 176 11.55 4.09 -5.30
CA THR A 176 11.69 3.09 -6.38
C THR A 176 11.05 3.58 -7.67
N THR A 177 9.86 4.16 -7.58
CA THR A 177 9.18 4.74 -8.74
C THR A 177 10.00 5.86 -9.35
N CYS A 178 10.39 6.87 -8.57
CA CYS A 178 11.19 8.00 -9.05
C CYS A 178 12.53 7.54 -9.64
N ASN A 179 13.22 6.61 -9.01
CA ASN A 179 14.50 6.08 -9.49
C ASN A 179 14.33 5.37 -10.83
N LEU A 180 13.30 4.55 -10.99
CA LEU A 180 13.05 3.84 -12.23
C LEU A 180 12.74 4.81 -13.38
N PHE A 181 11.89 5.82 -13.15
CA PHE A 181 11.62 6.88 -14.14
C PHE A 181 12.89 7.67 -14.48
N TRP A 182 13.72 7.98 -13.49
CA TRP A 182 14.99 8.66 -13.69
C TRP A 182 15.96 7.85 -14.54
N VAL A 183 16.12 6.55 -14.24
CA VAL A 183 17.00 5.64 -14.98
C VAL A 183 16.54 5.50 -16.42
N VAL A 184 15.24 5.34 -16.66
CA VAL A 184 14.65 5.28 -18.00
C VAL A 184 14.99 6.54 -18.81
N LYS A 185 14.77 7.72 -18.22
CA LYS A 185 15.04 8.99 -18.88
C LYS A 185 16.53 9.19 -19.18
N THR A 186 17.39 8.88 -18.21
CA THR A 186 18.82 9.26 -18.25
C THR A 186 19.67 8.26 -19.03
N HIS A 187 19.46 6.96 -18.84
CA HIS A 187 20.30 5.93 -19.47
C HIS A 187 19.83 5.55 -20.86
N TYR A 188 18.51 5.56 -21.08
CA TYR A 188 17.95 5.03 -22.32
C TYR A 188 17.57 6.12 -23.33
N ASN A 189 17.48 7.40 -22.90
CA ASN A 189 17.14 8.56 -23.75
C ASN A 189 15.90 8.34 -24.65
N PHE A 190 15.01 7.41 -24.25
CA PHE A 190 13.77 7.13 -24.96
C PHE A 190 12.64 7.97 -24.37
N GLY A 191 11.78 8.49 -25.24
CA GLY A 191 10.52 9.05 -24.80
C GLY A 191 9.61 7.94 -24.23
N ILE A 192 8.84 8.25 -23.18
CA ILE A 192 7.91 7.29 -22.55
C ILE A 192 6.95 6.68 -23.59
N ILE A 193 6.53 7.47 -24.60
CA ILE A 193 5.65 7.00 -25.68
C ILE A 193 6.35 5.99 -26.60
N GLU A 194 7.61 6.25 -26.97
CA GLU A 194 8.42 5.32 -27.77
C GLU A 194 8.63 4.02 -26.99
N LEU A 195 8.89 4.13 -25.69
CA LEU A 195 9.06 2.99 -24.79
C LEU A 195 7.80 2.12 -24.65
N VAL A 196 6.62 2.74 -24.52
CA VAL A 196 5.32 2.03 -24.46
C VAL A 196 5.01 1.36 -25.80
N ARG A 197 5.32 2.00 -26.92
CA ARG A 197 5.12 1.43 -28.26
C ARG A 197 5.97 0.19 -28.48
N GLU A 198 7.18 0.20 -27.94
CA GLU A 198 8.14 -0.90 -28.07
C GLU A 198 7.88 -2.04 -27.08
N SER A 199 7.48 -1.72 -25.85
CA SER A 199 7.10 -2.70 -24.84
C SER A 199 5.84 -2.24 -24.11
N PRO A 200 4.64 -2.64 -24.58
CA PRO A 200 3.39 -2.23 -23.95
C PRO A 200 3.28 -2.73 -22.51
N ARG A 201 3.90 -3.86 -22.18
CA ARG A 201 3.99 -4.42 -20.82
C ARG A 201 4.78 -3.51 -19.89
N PHE A 202 5.92 -2.99 -20.35
CA PHE A 202 6.71 -2.02 -19.58
C PHE A 202 5.93 -0.72 -19.37
N GLY A 203 5.18 -0.28 -20.39
CA GLY A 203 4.25 0.84 -20.28
C GLY A 203 3.17 0.64 -19.21
N LEU A 204 2.53 -0.53 -19.18
CA LEU A 204 1.52 -0.88 -18.19
C LEU A 204 2.10 -0.87 -16.77
N MET A 205 3.30 -1.40 -16.59
CA MET A 205 4.04 -1.36 -15.33
C MET A 205 4.25 0.09 -14.86
N LEU A 206 4.80 0.96 -15.70
CA LEU A 206 5.02 2.38 -15.36
C LEU A 206 3.71 3.12 -15.04
N ALA A 207 2.66 2.87 -15.81
CA ALA A 207 1.34 3.44 -15.56
C ALA A 207 0.78 2.99 -14.21
N SER A 208 0.94 1.70 -13.88
CA SER A 208 0.54 1.13 -12.60
C SER A 208 1.30 1.78 -11.43
N MET A 209 2.61 1.99 -11.58
CA MET A 209 3.41 2.72 -10.59
C MET A 209 2.90 4.16 -10.40
N GLY A 210 2.66 4.89 -11.50
CA GLY A 210 2.11 6.24 -11.45
C GLY A 210 0.75 6.32 -10.76
N LEU A 211 -0.19 5.44 -11.14
CA LEU A 211 -1.52 5.36 -10.54
C LEU A 211 -1.45 5.03 -9.05
N SER A 212 -0.56 4.13 -8.64
CA SER A 212 -0.39 3.81 -7.22
C SER A 212 0.06 5.02 -6.39
N ILE A 213 0.90 5.92 -6.93
CA ILE A 213 1.29 7.16 -6.26
C ILE A 213 0.11 8.13 -6.17
N VAL A 214 -0.72 8.23 -7.22
CA VAL A 214 -1.93 9.07 -7.17
C VAL A 214 -2.87 8.61 -6.06
N PHE A 215 -3.13 7.29 -5.98
CA PHE A 215 -3.96 6.74 -4.91
C PHE A 215 -3.34 6.86 -3.52
N LEU A 216 -2.02 6.77 -3.41
CA LEU A 216 -1.30 7.07 -2.17
C LEU A 216 -1.54 8.51 -1.71
N ILE A 217 -1.46 9.49 -2.61
CA ILE A 217 -1.72 10.89 -2.26
C ILE A 217 -3.17 11.07 -1.81
N LEU A 218 -4.14 10.46 -2.51
CA LEU A 218 -5.55 10.49 -2.12
C LEU A 218 -5.80 9.83 -0.76
N ASP A 219 -5.09 8.73 -0.46
CA ASP A 219 -5.11 8.07 0.84
C ASP A 219 -4.63 9.00 1.96
N ILE A 220 -3.48 9.66 1.78
CA ILE A 220 -2.93 10.63 2.75
C ILE A 220 -3.90 11.82 2.96
N LEU A 221 -4.47 12.36 1.87
CA LEU A 221 -5.45 13.45 1.96
C LEU A 221 -6.72 13.02 2.69
N SER A 222 -7.12 11.75 2.53
CA SER A 222 -8.25 11.17 3.24
C SER A 222 -7.97 10.97 4.73
N VAL A 223 -6.81 10.41 5.08
CA VAL A 223 -6.41 10.16 6.49
C VAL A 223 -6.20 11.47 7.25
N THR A 224 -5.64 12.50 6.61
CA THR A 224 -5.46 13.83 7.22
C THR A 224 -6.75 14.66 7.30
N GLY A 225 -7.88 14.11 6.86
CA GLY A 225 -9.19 14.76 6.96
C GLY A 225 -9.41 15.90 5.96
N ARG A 226 -8.50 16.09 5.00
CA ARG A 226 -8.64 17.10 3.92
C ARG A 226 -9.61 16.66 2.83
N LEU A 227 -9.78 15.35 2.66
CA LEU A 227 -10.72 14.75 1.73
C LEU A 227 -11.65 13.78 2.48
N ARG A 228 -12.89 14.18 2.73
CA ARG A 228 -13.89 13.33 3.38
C ARG A 228 -14.73 12.61 2.33
N VAL A 229 -14.46 11.32 2.15
CA VAL A 229 -15.24 10.45 1.23
C VAL A 229 -16.46 9.86 1.92
N THR A 230 -16.36 9.61 3.23
CA THR A 230 -17.43 9.06 4.06
C THR A 230 -17.55 9.87 5.35
N THR A 231 -18.74 9.80 5.97
CA THR A 231 -19.01 10.35 7.30
C THR A 231 -18.28 9.55 8.39
N THR A 232 -18.02 8.27 8.13
CA THR A 232 -17.36 7.34 9.04
C THR A 232 -15.84 7.40 8.88
N MET A 233 -15.17 7.89 9.91
CA MET A 233 -13.71 7.97 9.97
C MET A 233 -13.08 6.59 9.76
N GLY A 234 -12.20 6.48 8.75
CA GLY A 234 -11.37 5.29 8.53
C GLY A 234 -11.80 4.35 7.40
N ILE A 235 -12.95 4.60 6.76
CA ILE A 235 -13.38 3.89 5.55
C ILE A 235 -12.91 4.67 4.33
N ASN A 236 -11.85 4.21 3.69
CA ASN A 236 -11.36 4.79 2.43
C ASN A 236 -10.88 3.71 1.44
N PRO A 237 -11.28 3.79 0.16
CA PRO A 237 -10.89 2.79 -0.84
C PRO A 237 -9.47 3.01 -1.40
N PHE A 238 -8.87 4.18 -1.15
CA PHE A 238 -7.66 4.60 -1.85
C PHE A 238 -6.43 3.77 -1.53
N TRP A 239 -6.21 3.37 -0.27
CA TRP A 239 -5.07 2.51 0.06
C TRP A 239 -5.21 1.13 -0.58
N LYS A 240 -6.42 0.58 -0.69
CA LYS A 240 -6.70 -0.70 -1.35
C LYS A 240 -6.37 -0.62 -2.84
N LEU A 241 -6.80 0.46 -3.49
CA LEU A 241 -6.45 0.72 -4.89
C LEU A 241 -4.94 0.90 -5.06
N CYS A 242 -4.30 1.71 -4.21
CA CYS A 242 -2.84 1.89 -4.20
C CYS A 242 -2.13 0.53 -4.11
N PHE A 243 -2.57 -0.33 -3.20
CA PHE A 243 -2.02 -1.67 -3.01
C PHE A 243 -2.25 -2.57 -4.23
N VAL A 244 -3.44 -2.58 -4.82
CA VAL A 244 -3.71 -3.34 -6.05
C VAL A 244 -2.79 -2.91 -7.19
N PHE A 245 -2.59 -1.60 -7.41
CA PHE A 245 -1.70 -1.12 -8.47
C PHE A 245 -0.21 -1.38 -8.18
N LYS A 246 0.20 -1.39 -6.92
CA LYS A 246 1.53 -1.84 -6.49
C LYS A 246 1.77 -3.31 -6.87
N CYS A 247 0.86 -4.19 -6.46
CA CYS A 247 0.94 -5.61 -6.78
C CYS A 247 0.83 -5.87 -8.29
N LEU A 248 0.00 -5.11 -9.02
CA LEU A 248 -0.14 -5.23 -10.47
C LEU A 248 1.17 -4.94 -11.20
N CYS A 249 1.87 -3.88 -10.79
CA CYS A 249 3.21 -3.58 -11.29
C CYS A 249 4.13 -4.80 -11.08
N ASP A 250 4.02 -5.45 -9.93
CA ASP A 250 4.87 -6.56 -9.58
C ASP A 250 4.60 -7.83 -10.36
N THR A 251 3.33 -8.15 -10.63
CA THR A 251 2.92 -9.26 -11.49
C THR A 251 3.30 -9.03 -12.95
N VAL A 252 3.17 -7.81 -13.48
CA VAL A 252 3.55 -7.49 -14.87
C VAL A 252 5.06 -7.64 -15.12
N ILE A 253 5.90 -7.42 -14.10
CA ILE A 253 7.36 -7.53 -14.20
C ILE A 253 7.84 -8.98 -14.44
N LEU A 254 7.08 -9.98 -14.00
CA LEU A 254 7.45 -11.41 -14.04
C LEU A 254 7.67 -11.94 -15.47
N ASP A 255 6.99 -11.36 -16.46
CA ASP A 255 6.91 -11.99 -17.77
C ASP A 255 7.97 -11.49 -18.76
N ASP A 256 8.48 -10.26 -18.61
CA ASP A 256 9.21 -9.61 -19.71
C ASP A 256 10.21 -8.52 -19.35
N PHE A 257 10.44 -8.20 -18.07
CA PHE A 257 11.32 -7.08 -17.73
C PHE A 257 12.74 -7.25 -18.29
N LYS A 258 13.32 -8.45 -18.11
CA LYS A 258 14.67 -8.75 -18.62
C LYS A 258 14.72 -8.76 -20.15
N THR A 259 13.75 -9.42 -20.80
CA THR A 259 13.66 -9.46 -22.27
C THR A 259 13.48 -8.06 -22.87
N ALA A 260 12.66 -7.22 -22.25
CA ALA A 260 12.43 -5.84 -22.69
C ALA A 260 13.68 -4.99 -22.48
N LEU A 261 14.35 -5.12 -21.33
CA LEU A 261 15.59 -4.41 -21.02
C LEU A 261 16.73 -4.84 -21.95
N ASP A 262 16.85 -6.14 -22.25
CA ASP A 262 17.84 -6.69 -23.16
C ASP A 262 17.59 -6.21 -24.61
N LYS A 263 16.32 -6.17 -25.06
CA LYS A 263 15.94 -5.59 -26.36
C LYS A 263 16.21 -4.08 -26.44
N LEU A 264 16.00 -3.35 -25.35
CA LEU A 264 16.29 -1.92 -25.24
C LEU A 264 17.81 -1.66 -25.24
N SER A 265 18.56 -2.44 -24.48
CA SER A 265 20.03 -2.38 -24.39
C SER A 265 20.69 -2.71 -25.74
N ALA A 266 20.28 -3.81 -26.39
CA ALA A 266 20.79 -4.20 -27.70
C ALA A 266 20.56 -3.11 -28.75
N ARG A 267 19.39 -2.46 -28.75
CA ARG A 267 19.11 -1.36 -29.68
C ARG A 267 19.84 -0.07 -29.33
N TRP A 268 20.06 0.22 -28.05
CA TRP A 268 20.90 1.34 -27.64
C TRP A 268 22.35 1.16 -28.12
N LEU A 269 22.90 -0.06 -28.02
CA LEU A 269 24.22 -0.42 -28.56
C LEU A 269 24.26 -0.24 -30.09
N LEU A 270 23.23 -0.71 -30.81
CA LEU A 270 23.10 -0.55 -32.26
C LEU A 270 23.02 0.93 -32.68
N ARG A 271 22.23 1.77 -31.99
CA ARG A 271 22.15 3.22 -32.28
C ARG A 271 23.48 3.96 -32.03
N ARG A 272 24.37 3.42 -31.19
CA ARG A 272 25.71 3.97 -30.92
C ARG A 272 26.82 3.35 -31.77
N GLY A 273 26.48 2.48 -32.74
CA GLY A 273 27.47 1.84 -33.62
C GLY A 273 28.37 0.82 -32.94
N MET A 274 28.02 0.38 -31.71
CA MET A 274 28.77 -0.65 -31.00
C MET A 274 28.14 -2.01 -31.29
N HIS A 275 28.78 -2.81 -32.13
CA HIS A 275 28.38 -4.20 -32.34
C HIS A 275 28.64 -5.02 -31.07
N PRO A 276 27.70 -5.89 -30.64
CA PRO A 276 27.99 -6.86 -29.61
C PRO A 276 29.11 -7.77 -30.12
N LEU A 277 30.21 -7.86 -29.36
CA LEU A 277 31.28 -8.83 -29.61
C LEU A 277 30.65 -10.22 -29.51
N GLY A 278 30.71 -10.95 -30.63
CA GLY A 278 30.13 -12.30 -30.76
C GLY A 278 30.76 -13.33 -29.84
#